data_AF-A0A9Q9AYI8-F1
#
_entry.id   AF-A0A9Q9AYI8-F1
#
_cell.length_a   1.000
_cell.length_b   1.000
_cell.length_c   1.000
_cell.angle_alpha   90.00
_cell.angle_beta   90.00
_cell.angle_gamma   90.00
#
_symmetry.space_group_name_H-M   'P 1'
#
loop_
_entity.id
_entity.type
_entity.pdbx_description
1 polymer ?
#
loop_
_entity_poly.entity_id
_entity_poly.type
_entity_poly.pdbx_seq_one_letter_code
_entity_poly.pdbx_strand_id
1 'polypeptide(L)' 'MSCTTIPKNMFNPPEYSDVTIKVEEEQFYCHKVILCTKSTYFADICSVSDQVDGHEA' A
#
# COMPACT_ATOMS: atom_id res chain seq x y z
N MET A 1 28.46 -0.33 -18.44
CA MET A 1 27.37 -0.50 -17.45
C MET A 1 26.06 -0.32 -18.19
N SER A 2 25.29 -1.39 -18.37
CA SER A 2 24.03 -1.34 -19.11
C SER A 2 23.00 -0.52 -18.32
N CYS A 3 22.63 0.65 -18.87
CA CYS A 3 21.44 1.37 -18.44
C CYS A 3 20.27 0.39 -18.61
N THR A 4 19.82 -0.18 -17.50
CA THR A 4 18.79 -1.21 -17.49
C THR A 4 17.47 -0.47 -17.48
N THR A 5 16.73 -0.55 -18.58
CA THR A 5 15.40 0.06 -18.74
C THR A 5 14.55 -0.26 -17.52
N ILE A 6 14.11 0.77 -16.78
CA ILE A 6 13.23 0.58 -15.61
C ILE A 6 12.00 -0.23 -16.08
N PRO A 7 11.73 -1.40 -15.48
CA PRO A 7 10.56 -2.20 -15.83
C PRO A 7 9.29 -1.35 -15.74
N LYS A 8 8.40 -1.47 -16.73
CA LYS A 8 7.15 -0.68 -16.84
C LYS A 8 6.18 -0.86 -15.65
N ASN A 9 6.50 -1.69 -14.66
CA ASN A 9 5.61 -1.99 -13.55
C ASN A 9 6.33 -2.17 -12.20
N MET A 10 7.10 -1.18 -11.77
CA MET A 10 7.79 -1.20 -10.47
C MET A 10 6.84 -1.01 -9.27
N PHE A 11 5.62 -0.51 -9.49
CA PHE A 11 4.71 -0.09 -8.41
C PHE A 11 3.57 -1.06 -8.09
N ASN A 12 3.29 -2.04 -8.96
CA ASN A 12 2.26 -3.07 -8.73
C ASN A 12 2.79 -4.52 -8.47
N PRO A 13 4.08 -4.80 -8.20
CA PRO A 13 4.49 -6.15 -7.82
C PRO A 13 4.05 -6.45 -6.38
N PRO A 14 3.38 -7.61 -6.12
CA PRO A 14 2.95 -7.98 -4.79
C PRO A 14 4.09 -8.12 -3.78
N GLU A 15 5.26 -8.58 -4.22
CA GLU A 15 6.44 -8.85 -3.38
C GLU A 15 6.94 -7.62 -2.61
N TYR A 16 6.81 -6.43 -3.21
CA TYR A 16 7.33 -5.19 -2.63
C TYR A 16 6.23 -4.29 -2.05
N SER A 17 4.98 -4.76 -2.07
CA SER A 17 3.82 -3.98 -1.66
C SER A 17 3.43 -4.29 -0.22
N ASP A 18 3.14 -3.24 0.54
CA ASP A 18 2.74 -3.29 1.95
C ASP A 18 1.25 -2.95 2.14
N VAL A 19 0.53 -2.67 1.05
CA VAL A 19 -0.91 -2.43 1.02
C VAL A 19 -1.50 -2.85 -0.33
N THR A 20 -2.72 -3.39 -0.28
CA THR A 20 -3.52 -3.71 -1.46
C THR A 20 -4.80 -2.90 -1.42
N ILE A 21 -5.10 -2.18 -2.51
CA ILE A 21 -6.37 -1.49 -2.69
C ILE A 21 -7.26 -2.37 -3.57
N LYS A 22 -8.43 -2.74 -3.04
CA LYS A 22 -9.44 -3.49 -3.79
C LYS A 22 -10.54 -2.55 -4.25
N VAL A 23 -10.80 -2.51 -5.55
CA VAL A 23 -11.90 -1.75 -6.15
C VAL A 23 -12.71 -2.72 -6.98
N GLU A 24 -13.94 -3.00 -6.54
CA GLU A 24 -14.79 -4.04 -7.14
C GLU A 24 -14.07 -5.41 -7.21
N GLU A 25 -13.82 -5.91 -8.41
CA GLU A 25 -13.14 -7.19 -8.68
C GLU A 25 -11.63 -7.04 -8.92
N GLU A 26 -11.14 -5.80 -9.03
CA GLU A 26 -9.74 -5.47 -9.31
C GLU A 26 -8.93 -5.25 -8.03
N GLN A 27 -7.64 -5.59 -8.09
CA GLN A 27 -6.69 -5.42 -6.98
C GLN A 27 -5.43 -4.69 -7.44
N PHE A 28 -5.05 -3.66 -6.68
CA PHE A 28 -3.86 -2.87 -6.91
C PHE A 28 -2.90 -3.03 -5.75
N TYR A 29 -1.73 -3.59 -6.01
CA TYR A 29 -0.63 -3.67 -5.05
C TYR A 29 0.07 -2.32 -5.05
N CYS A 30 0.29 -1.75 -3.86
CA CYS A 30 0.76 -0.39 -3.68
C CYS A 30 1.71 -0.29 -2.50
N HIS A 31 2.31 0.89 -2.34
CA HIS A 31 3.23 1.20 -1.24
C HIS A 31 2.67 2.31 -0.35
N LYS A 32 2.47 2.05 0.95
CA LYS A 32 1.95 3.00 1.94
C LYS A 32 2.77 4.28 1.94
N VAL A 33 4.10 4.18 1.86
CA VAL A 33 5.00 5.35 1.82
C VAL A 33 4.67 6.29 0.65
N ILE A 34 4.29 5.76 -0.51
CA ILE A 34 3.91 6.57 -1.67
C ILE A 34 2.50 7.14 -1.49
N LEU A 35 1.55 6.33 -1.03
CA LEU A 35 0.17 6.77 -0.84
C LEU A 35 0.03 7.84 0.25
N CYS A 36 0.64 7.61 1.42
CA CYS A 36 0.57 8.53 2.56
C CYS A 36 1.25 9.87 2.28
N THR A 37 2.33 9.87 1.48
CA THR A 37 3.00 11.12 1.09
C THR A 37 2.22 11.93 0.07
N LYS A 38 1.30 11.31 -0.67
CA LYS A 38 0.53 11.96 -1.74
C LYS A 38 -0.94 12.19 -1.42
N SER A 39 -1.44 11.63 -0.32
CA SER A 39 -2.85 11.73 0.06
C SER A 39 -3.01 11.69 1.57
N THR A 40 -3.60 12.75 2.12
CA THR A 40 -3.93 12.82 3.55
C THR A 40 -4.93 11.74 3.95
N TYR A 41 -5.87 11.38 3.07
CA TYR A 41 -6.80 10.27 3.31
C TYR A 41 -6.08 8.94 3.60
N PHE A 42 -5.07 8.60 2.78
CA PHE A 42 -4.29 7.38 3.01
C PHE A 42 -3.34 7.52 4.19
N ALA A 43 -2.81 8.71 4.45
CA ALA A 43 -2.00 8.97 5.64
C ALA A 43 -2.80 8.73 6.93
N ASP A 44 -4.04 9.24 7.00
CA ASP A 44 -4.90 9.08 8.15
C ASP A 44 -5.27 7.61 8.37
N ILE A 45 -5.69 6.89 7.33
CA ILE A 45 -6.05 5.47 7.44
C ILE A 45 -4.85 4.58 7.77
N CYS A 46 -3.65 4.89 7.25
CA CYS A 46 -2.45 4.11 7.57
C CYS A 46 -1.86 4.46 8.94
N SER A 47 -2.22 5.61 9.53
CA SER A 47 -1.76 6.03 10.85
C SER A 47 -2.43 5.29 12.01
N VAL A 48 -3.56 4.63 11.74
CA VAL A 48 -4.30 3.89 12.76
C VAL A 48 -3.54 2.60 13.06
N SER A 49 -2.80 2.62 14.17
CA SER A 49 -2.19 1.44 14.77
C SER A 49 -3.28 0.64 15.49
N ASP A 50 -3.26 -0.68 15.36
CA ASP A 50 -4.25 -1.63 15.91
C ASP A 50 -4.86 -1.22 17.26
N GLN A 51 -6.13 -0.82 17.25
CA GLN A 51 -6.97 -0.92 18.45
C GLN A 51 -7.31 -2.39 18.64
N VAL A 52 -6.54 -3.07 19.49
CA VAL A 52 -6.94 -4.32 20.13
C VAL A 52 -8.17 -4.05 20.98
N ASP A 53 -9.37 -4.25 20.42
CA ASP A 53 -10.59 -4.37 21.20
C ASP A 53 -10.60 -5.74 21.87
N GLY A 54 -9.92 -5.80 23.02
CA GLY A 54 -10.08 -6.88 23.97
C GLY A 54 -11.41 -6.70 24.69
N HIS A 55 -12.45 -7.39 24.22
CA HIS A 55 -13.63 -7.63 25.05
C HIS A 55 -13.64 -9.09 25.51
N GLU A 56 -13.15 -9.30 26.74
CA GLU A 56 -13.41 -10.48 27.56
C GLU A 56 -14.86 -10.41 28.07
N ALA A 57 -15.64 -11.46 27.82
CA ALA A 57 -16.86 -11.81 28.56
C ALA A 57 -17.06 -13.32 28.53
#